data_AF-A0A524H0G8-F1
#
_entry.id   AF-A0A524H0G8-F1
#
_cell.length_a   1.000
_cell.length_b   1.000
_cell.length_c   1.000
_cell.angle_alpha   90.00
_cell.angle_beta   90.00
_cell.angle_gamma   90.00
#
_symmetry.space_group_name_H-M   'P 1'
#
loop_
_entity.id
_entity.type
_entity.pdbx_description
1 polymer ?
#
loop_
_entity_poly.entity_id
_entity_poly.type
_entity_poly.pdbx_seq_one_letter_code
_entity_poly.pdbx_strand_id
1 'polypeptide(L)'
;MDTPSFKEDHISQIPALQLLQKLGYIYLGPSETEKLRSGKTSNVLLEDILRKQLKEINSDKRISSTKTTYISDANIENGIRALKELPMNEGYIAACETVYDLITLVKAFEQNFDGDKKSITLQYIDWNPETFLTNNVFHVTEEYSVMRSASKEHYRPDLVLFVNGIPICVIECKRPDMKEPLAQAISQHLRSQQEDGIRALYV
;
A
#
# COMPACT_ATOMS: atom_id res chain seq x y z
N MET A 1 2.33 40.97 -12.02
CA MET A 1 3.16 39.76 -11.97
C MET A 1 3.00 39.22 -10.58
N ASP A 2 2.18 38.18 -10.43
CA ASP A 2 1.99 37.55 -9.12
C ASP A 2 3.26 36.82 -8.74
N THR A 3 3.80 37.15 -7.57
CA THR A 3 4.93 36.46 -6.96
C THR A 3 4.58 34.97 -6.83
N PRO A 4 5.41 34.04 -7.31
CA PRO A 4 5.16 32.62 -7.15
C PRO A 4 4.96 32.29 -5.67
N SER A 5 3.87 31.57 -5.35
CA SER A 5 3.58 31.10 -4.00
C SER A 5 4.70 30.17 -3.53
N PHE A 6 5.51 30.61 -2.57
CA PHE A 6 6.58 29.84 -1.90
C PHE A 6 6.05 28.81 -0.87
N LYS A 7 4.86 28.24 -1.13
CA LYS A 7 4.33 27.12 -0.36
C LYS A 7 5.09 25.86 -0.74
N GLU A 8 5.38 25.01 0.25
CA GLU A 8 6.12 23.76 0.11
C GLU A 8 5.60 22.89 -1.04
N ASP A 9 4.28 22.90 -1.21
CA ASP A 9 3.55 22.22 -2.27
C ASP A 9 4.08 22.58 -3.67
N HIS A 10 4.34 23.86 -3.95
CA HIS A 10 4.65 24.34 -5.29
C HIS A 10 6.07 24.00 -5.77
N ILE A 11 7.01 23.78 -4.83
CA ILE A 11 8.43 23.63 -5.15
C ILE A 11 8.88 22.16 -5.07
N SER A 12 8.24 21.34 -4.23
CA SER A 12 8.67 19.94 -4.02
C SER A 12 7.57 18.94 -4.34
N GLN A 13 6.41 19.04 -3.66
CA GLN A 13 5.36 18.02 -3.73
C GLN A 13 4.67 17.96 -5.10
N ILE A 14 4.22 19.10 -5.64
CA ILE A 14 3.52 19.17 -6.94
C ILE A 14 4.42 18.67 -8.08
N PRO A 15 5.70 19.11 -8.21
CA PRO A 15 6.60 18.55 -9.22
C PRO A 15 6.79 17.04 -9.12
N ALA A 16 6.96 16.50 -7.90
CA ALA A 16 7.10 15.06 -7.67
C ALA A 16 5.82 14.31 -8.08
N LEU A 17 4.65 14.82 -7.71
CA LEU A 17 3.36 14.24 -8.07
C LEU A 17 3.16 14.24 -9.59
N GLN A 18 3.44 15.36 -10.27
CA GLN A 18 3.35 15.47 -11.72
C GLN A 18 4.29 14.49 -12.44
N LEU A 19 5.50 14.27 -11.90
CA LEU A 19 6.43 13.29 -12.44
C LEU A 19 5.86 11.87 -12.31
N LEU A 20 5.36 11.50 -11.13
CA LEU A 20 4.76 10.18 -10.90
C LEU A 20 3.57 9.92 -11.82
N GLN A 21 2.69 10.92 -12.02
CA GLN A 21 1.58 10.82 -12.97
C GLN A 21 2.07 10.61 -14.41
N LYS A 22 3.15 11.29 -14.83
CA LYS A 22 3.76 11.07 -16.16
C LYS A 22 4.39 9.68 -16.30
N LEU A 23 4.82 9.07 -15.20
CA LEU A 23 5.33 7.70 -15.16
C LEU A 23 4.21 6.64 -15.11
N GLY A 24 2.94 7.04 -15.11
CA GLY A 24 1.78 6.15 -15.16
C GLY A 24 1.08 5.90 -13.83
N TYR A 25 1.49 6.56 -12.74
CA TYR A 25 0.75 6.49 -11.48
C TYR A 25 -0.60 7.21 -11.59
N ILE A 26 -1.65 6.55 -11.10
CA ILE A 26 -2.98 7.13 -11.00
C ILE A 26 -3.05 7.95 -9.71
N TYR A 27 -3.32 9.24 -9.84
CA TYR A 27 -3.52 10.09 -8.68
C TYR A 27 -4.86 9.82 -8.01
N LEU A 28 -4.84 9.66 -6.68
CA LEU A 28 -6.00 9.59 -5.82
C LEU A 28 -5.96 10.76 -4.84
N GLY A 29 -7.03 11.53 -4.74
CA GLY A 29 -7.09 12.63 -3.78
C GLY A 29 -7.23 12.13 -2.32
N PRO A 30 -6.92 12.95 -1.30
CA PRO A 30 -6.97 12.52 0.10
C PRO A 30 -8.37 12.02 0.53
N SER A 31 -9.42 12.70 0.08
CA SER A 31 -10.81 12.28 0.37
C SER A 31 -11.21 10.97 -0.33
N GLU A 32 -10.57 10.64 -1.45
CA GLU A 32 -10.80 9.38 -2.17
C GLU A 32 -10.12 8.23 -1.44
N THR A 33 -8.88 8.43 -0.99
CA THR A 33 -8.17 7.41 -0.22
C THR A 33 -8.82 7.14 1.15
N GLU A 34 -9.44 8.14 1.78
CA GLU A 34 -10.27 7.92 2.97
C GLU A 34 -11.49 7.03 2.67
N LYS A 35 -12.18 7.26 1.54
CA LYS A 35 -13.32 6.41 1.12
C LYS A 35 -12.89 4.98 0.83
N LEU A 36 -11.77 4.79 0.13
CA LEU A 36 -11.18 3.49 -0.17
C LEU A 36 -10.71 2.72 1.08
N ARG A 37 -10.61 3.41 2.23
CA ARG A 37 -10.38 2.86 3.56
C ARG A 37 -11.64 2.70 4.41
N SER A 38 -12.83 2.85 3.81
CA SER A 38 -14.11 2.89 4.54
C SER A 38 -14.16 3.96 5.65
N GLY A 39 -13.43 5.07 5.48
CA GLY A 39 -13.31 6.14 6.48
C GLY A 39 -12.46 5.80 7.71
N LYS A 40 -11.78 4.65 7.74
CA LYS A 40 -10.95 4.22 8.87
C LYS A 40 -9.50 4.63 8.68
N THR A 41 -9.08 5.73 9.30
CA THR A 41 -7.69 6.24 9.19
C THR A 41 -6.66 5.43 9.97
N SER A 42 -7.06 4.44 10.79
CA SER A 42 -6.13 3.42 11.32
C SER A 42 -5.72 2.39 10.27
N ASN A 43 -6.49 2.26 9.19
CA ASN A 43 -6.13 1.42 8.08
C ASN A 43 -5.19 2.16 7.13
N VAL A 44 -4.26 1.44 6.52
CA VAL A 44 -3.29 1.95 5.55
C VAL A 44 -3.49 1.36 4.16
N LEU A 45 -4.29 0.29 4.03
CA LEU A 45 -4.58 -0.36 2.76
C LEU A 45 -5.76 0.30 2.07
N LEU A 46 -5.69 0.49 0.76
CA LEU A 46 -6.83 0.87 -0.07
C LEU A 46 -7.63 -0.40 -0.38
N GLU A 47 -8.42 -0.87 0.59
CA GLU A 47 -9.02 -2.21 0.59
C GLU A 47 -9.85 -2.51 -0.66
N ASP A 48 -10.61 -1.54 -1.18
CA ASP A 48 -11.45 -1.76 -2.36
C ASP A 48 -10.61 -1.99 -3.63
N ILE A 49 -9.50 -1.25 -3.77
CA ILE A 49 -8.53 -1.46 -4.85
C ILE A 49 -7.86 -2.82 -4.66
N LEU A 50 -7.38 -3.11 -3.45
CA LEU A 50 -6.71 -4.37 -3.14
C LEU A 50 -7.59 -5.57 -3.42
N ARG A 51 -8.84 -5.55 -2.94
CA ARG A 51 -9.83 -6.61 -3.20
C ARG A 51 -10.07 -6.82 -4.69
N LYS A 52 -10.25 -5.73 -5.45
CA LYS A 52 -10.43 -5.80 -6.91
C LYS A 52 -9.20 -6.40 -7.58
N GLN A 53 -8.00 -5.90 -7.26
CA GLN A 53 -6.76 -6.36 -7.88
C GLN A 53 -6.45 -7.81 -7.54
N LEU A 54 -6.63 -8.22 -6.28
CA LEU A 54 -6.45 -9.63 -5.90
C LEU A 54 -7.40 -10.54 -6.67
N LYS A 55 -8.64 -10.13 -6.97
CA LYS A 55 -9.54 -10.93 -7.82
C LYS A 55 -9.03 -11.03 -9.26
N GLU A 56 -8.52 -9.92 -9.81
CA GLU A 56 -8.04 -9.85 -11.20
C GLU A 56 -6.75 -10.65 -11.40
N ILE A 57 -5.70 -10.39 -10.63
CA ILE A 57 -4.39 -11.06 -10.82
C ILE A 57 -4.41 -12.54 -10.40
N ASN A 58 -5.44 -12.96 -9.66
CA ASN A 58 -5.63 -14.35 -9.23
C ASN A 58 -6.85 -15.02 -9.90
N SER A 59 -7.35 -14.48 -11.01
CA SER A 59 -8.58 -15.00 -11.65
C SER A 59 -8.40 -16.37 -12.31
N ASP A 60 -7.17 -16.73 -12.69
CA ASP A 60 -6.85 -17.98 -13.37
C ASP A 60 -5.81 -18.80 -12.57
N LYS A 61 -6.31 -19.72 -11.74
CA LYS A 61 -5.51 -20.58 -10.86
C LYS A 61 -5.50 -22.00 -11.36
N ARG A 62 -4.35 -22.44 -11.84
CA ARG A 62 -4.14 -23.81 -12.30
C ARG A 62 -4.09 -24.79 -11.13
N ILE A 63 -5.01 -25.75 -11.11
CA ILE A 63 -5.12 -26.80 -10.06
C ILE A 63 -4.75 -28.19 -10.57
N SER A 64 -4.64 -28.37 -11.88
CA SER A 64 -4.08 -29.56 -12.50
C SER A 64 -3.50 -29.21 -13.88
N SER A 65 -3.00 -30.20 -14.61
CA SER A 65 -2.53 -30.01 -15.99
C SER A 65 -3.62 -29.53 -16.96
N THR A 66 -4.89 -29.77 -16.64
CA THR A 66 -6.05 -29.55 -17.51
C THR A 66 -7.15 -28.68 -16.91
N LYS A 67 -7.06 -28.34 -15.61
CA LYS A 67 -8.08 -27.56 -14.91
C LYS A 67 -7.51 -26.29 -14.30
N THR A 68 -8.25 -25.22 -14.48
CA THR A 68 -8.06 -23.96 -13.79
C THR A 68 -9.28 -23.65 -12.93
N THR A 69 -9.11 -22.71 -12.01
CA THR A 69 -10.12 -22.29 -11.06
C THR A 69 -9.90 -20.83 -10.66
N TYR A 70 -10.74 -20.32 -9.77
CA TYR A 70 -10.68 -18.97 -9.24
C TYR A 70 -10.38 -18.98 -7.74
N ILE A 71 -9.80 -17.91 -7.23
CA ILE A 71 -9.74 -17.69 -5.78
C ILE A 71 -11.10 -17.18 -5.27
N SER A 72 -11.62 -17.80 -4.21
CA SER A 72 -12.90 -17.42 -3.62
C SER A 72 -12.82 -16.07 -2.92
N ASP A 73 -13.96 -15.37 -2.84
CA ASP A 73 -14.09 -14.12 -2.09
C ASP A 73 -13.65 -14.28 -0.63
N ALA A 74 -13.95 -15.43 0.00
CA ALA A 74 -13.48 -15.73 1.35
C ALA A 74 -11.94 -15.74 1.45
N ASN A 75 -11.24 -16.33 0.47
CA ASN A 75 -9.79 -16.34 0.45
C ASN A 75 -9.18 -14.98 0.09
N ILE A 76 -9.86 -14.16 -0.71
CA ILE A 76 -9.50 -12.75 -0.92
C ILE A 76 -9.55 -11.99 0.40
N GLU A 77 -10.65 -12.08 1.16
CA GLU A 77 -10.76 -11.41 2.46
C GLU A 77 -9.75 -11.97 3.47
N ASN A 78 -9.46 -13.27 3.45
CA ASN A 78 -8.41 -13.86 4.28
C ASN A 78 -7.02 -13.31 3.94
N GLY A 79 -6.74 -13.06 2.65
CA GLY A 79 -5.51 -12.39 2.20
C GLY A 79 -5.42 -10.94 2.69
N ILE A 80 -6.49 -10.16 2.50
CA ILE A 80 -6.54 -8.77 3.00
C ILE A 80 -6.35 -8.75 4.53
N ARG A 81 -6.99 -9.67 5.25
CA ARG A 81 -6.83 -9.79 6.70
C ARG A 81 -5.39 -10.11 7.10
N ALA A 82 -4.69 -10.96 6.34
CA ALA A 82 -3.28 -11.28 6.61
C ALA A 82 -2.35 -10.06 6.50
N LEU A 83 -2.64 -9.09 5.63
CA LEU A 83 -1.91 -7.81 5.58
C LEU A 83 -2.31 -6.82 6.67
N LYS A 84 -3.49 -6.99 7.29
CA LYS A 84 -4.00 -6.11 8.35
C LYS A 84 -3.55 -6.57 9.74
N GLU A 85 -3.58 -7.87 9.97
CA GLU A 85 -3.30 -8.52 11.25
C GLU A 85 -1.84 -8.97 11.30
N LEU A 86 -0.94 -8.00 11.25
CA LEU A 86 0.50 -8.25 11.29
C LEU A 86 0.95 -8.63 12.70
N PRO A 87 1.94 -9.53 12.84
CA PRO A 87 2.42 -10.01 14.14
C PRO A 87 3.31 -8.98 14.85
N MET A 88 2.79 -7.77 15.08
CA MET A 88 3.53 -6.67 15.74
C MET A 88 3.97 -7.02 17.17
N ASN A 89 3.26 -7.95 17.82
CA ASN A 89 3.61 -8.50 19.13
C ASN A 89 4.87 -9.39 19.09
N GLU A 90 5.23 -9.94 17.92
CA GLU A 90 6.46 -10.71 17.71
C GLU A 90 7.65 -9.80 17.36
N GLY A 91 7.39 -8.52 17.14
CA GLY A 91 8.39 -7.48 16.88
C GLY A 91 8.22 -6.82 15.52
N TYR A 92 8.74 -5.60 15.39
CA TYR A 92 8.60 -4.80 14.17
C TYR A 92 9.26 -5.44 12.95
N ILE A 93 10.47 -6.03 13.12
CA ILE A 93 11.18 -6.73 12.05
C ILE A 93 10.43 -7.98 11.58
N ALA A 94 9.83 -8.75 12.50
CA ALA A 94 9.02 -9.92 12.14
C ALA A 94 7.75 -9.52 11.36
N ALA A 95 7.13 -8.39 11.71
CA ALA A 95 6.03 -7.83 10.94
C ALA A 95 6.47 -7.39 9.53
N CYS A 96 7.62 -6.73 9.38
CA CYS A 96 8.19 -6.38 8.08
C CYS A 96 8.49 -7.62 7.23
N GLU A 97 9.12 -8.64 7.81
CA GLU A 97 9.39 -9.91 7.12
C GLU A 97 8.08 -10.58 6.67
N THR A 98 7.06 -10.57 7.51
CA THR A 98 5.72 -11.08 7.15
C THR A 98 5.13 -10.32 5.96
N VAL A 99 5.18 -8.98 5.95
CA VAL A 99 4.68 -8.19 4.82
C VAL A 99 5.49 -8.46 3.56
N TYR A 100 6.83 -8.46 3.68
CA TYR A 100 7.74 -8.76 2.57
C TYR A 100 7.43 -10.12 1.94
N ASP A 101 7.30 -11.17 2.75
CA ASP A 101 6.96 -12.52 2.27
C ASP A 101 5.59 -12.55 1.63
N LEU A 102 4.59 -11.88 2.22
CA LEU A 102 3.26 -11.80 1.63
C LEU A 102 3.30 -11.15 0.25
N ILE A 103 3.99 -10.01 0.09
CA ILE A 103 3.96 -9.27 -1.18
C ILE A 103 4.89 -9.85 -2.25
N THR A 104 5.96 -10.55 -1.86
CA THR A 104 6.94 -11.12 -2.81
C THR A 104 6.71 -12.59 -3.13
N LEU A 105 6.11 -13.36 -2.21
CA LEU A 105 5.81 -14.77 -2.38
C LEU A 105 4.31 -15.01 -2.56
N VAL A 106 3.95 -16.28 -2.79
CA VAL A 106 2.54 -16.69 -2.81
C VAL A 106 2.12 -17.23 -1.45
N LYS A 107 0.88 -16.92 -1.04
CA LYS A 107 0.28 -17.47 0.16
C LYS A 107 -0.75 -18.53 -0.19
N ALA A 108 -0.59 -19.74 0.35
CA ALA A 108 -1.55 -20.83 0.16
C ALA A 108 -2.76 -20.67 1.07
N PHE A 109 -3.95 -20.94 0.53
CA PHE A 109 -5.21 -21.03 1.23
C PHE A 109 -5.95 -22.31 0.83
N GLU A 110 -6.67 -22.91 1.78
CA GLU A 110 -7.57 -24.02 1.45
C GLU A 110 -8.84 -23.48 0.77
N GLN A 111 -9.31 -24.17 -0.27
CA GLN A 111 -10.57 -23.89 -0.92
C GLN A 111 -11.26 -25.19 -1.33
N ASN A 112 -12.57 -25.27 -1.10
CA ASN A 112 -13.38 -26.40 -1.56
C ASN A 112 -13.83 -26.18 -3.01
N PHE A 113 -13.59 -27.17 -3.86
CA PHE A 113 -14.10 -27.24 -5.23
C PHE A 113 -14.72 -28.60 -5.48
N ASP A 114 -15.98 -28.64 -5.88
CA ASP A 114 -16.71 -29.88 -6.19
C ASP A 114 -16.63 -30.95 -5.08
N GLY A 115 -16.55 -30.51 -3.82
CA GLY A 115 -16.42 -31.39 -2.64
C GLY A 115 -14.98 -31.75 -2.24
N ASP A 116 -13.98 -31.41 -3.06
CA ASP A 116 -12.56 -31.61 -2.75
C ASP A 116 -11.93 -30.35 -2.14
N LYS A 117 -11.12 -30.54 -1.10
CA LYS A 117 -10.18 -29.50 -0.63
C LYS A 117 -8.98 -29.40 -1.57
N LYS A 118 -8.70 -28.20 -2.08
CA LYS A 118 -7.47 -27.89 -2.83
C LYS A 118 -6.75 -26.72 -2.17
N SER A 119 -5.43 -26.74 -2.26
CA SER A 119 -4.58 -25.59 -1.88
C SER A 119 -4.48 -24.65 -3.08
N ILE A 120 -4.91 -23.39 -2.89
CA ILE A 120 -4.85 -22.33 -3.90
C ILE A 120 -3.91 -21.24 -3.43
N THR A 121 -3.04 -20.77 -4.32
CA THR A 121 -2.07 -19.72 -4.03
C THR A 121 -2.63 -18.35 -4.39
N LEU A 122 -2.60 -17.43 -3.42
CA LEU A 122 -2.87 -16.01 -3.59
C LEU A 122 -1.55 -15.27 -3.79
N GLN A 123 -1.50 -14.40 -4.79
CA GLN A 123 -0.42 -13.47 -5.08
C GLN A 123 -0.94 -12.04 -4.90
N TYR A 124 -0.15 -11.15 -4.29
CA TYR A 124 -0.56 -9.76 -4.04
C TYR A 124 -0.10 -8.79 -5.13
N ILE A 125 1.10 -9.02 -5.66
CA ILE A 125 1.72 -8.22 -6.72
C ILE A 125 2.19 -9.16 -7.81
N ASP A 126 1.86 -8.85 -9.07
CA ASP A 126 2.44 -9.53 -10.21
C ASP A 126 3.89 -9.07 -10.41
N TRP A 127 4.84 -9.98 -10.17
CA TRP A 127 6.27 -9.73 -10.34
C TRP A 127 6.82 -10.26 -11.67
N ASN A 128 5.97 -10.80 -12.55
CA ASN A 128 6.41 -11.25 -13.87
C ASN A 128 6.90 -10.05 -14.70
N PRO A 129 8.17 -10.04 -15.16
CA PRO A 129 8.73 -8.92 -15.93
C PRO A 129 7.96 -8.58 -17.21
N GLU A 130 7.20 -9.52 -17.77
CA GLU A 130 6.43 -9.31 -18.99
C GLU A 130 5.06 -8.66 -18.74
N THR A 131 4.51 -8.83 -17.54
CA THR A 131 3.11 -8.45 -17.23
C THR A 131 2.94 -7.54 -16.03
N PHE A 132 4.00 -7.28 -15.24
CA PHE A 132 3.92 -6.47 -14.01
C PHE A 132 3.37 -5.05 -14.26
N LEU A 133 3.65 -4.44 -15.41
CA LEU A 133 3.15 -3.10 -15.75
C LEU A 133 1.68 -3.08 -16.16
N THR A 134 1.14 -4.21 -16.64
CA THR A 134 -0.22 -4.31 -17.15
C THR A 134 -1.18 -4.96 -16.15
N ASN A 135 -0.68 -5.84 -15.30
CA ASN A 135 -1.46 -6.59 -14.33
C ASN A 135 -1.53 -5.92 -12.95
N ASN A 136 -0.62 -5.00 -12.64
CA ASN A 136 -0.70 -4.22 -11.41
C ASN A 136 -1.25 -2.82 -11.70
N VAL A 137 -1.86 -2.23 -10.67
CA VAL A 137 -2.28 -0.82 -10.70
C VAL A 137 -1.47 -0.01 -9.70
N PHE A 138 -0.91 1.10 -10.19
CA PHE A 138 -0.04 2.00 -9.45
C PHE A 138 -0.80 3.27 -9.09
N HIS A 139 -0.83 3.62 -7.80
CA HIS A 139 -1.49 4.85 -7.34
C HIS A 139 -0.55 5.73 -6.53
N VAL A 140 -0.79 7.03 -6.56
CA VAL A 140 -0.14 8.01 -5.71
C VAL A 140 -1.19 8.90 -5.04
N THR A 141 -1.00 9.20 -3.77
CA THR A 141 -1.78 10.21 -3.03
C THR A 141 -0.82 11.14 -2.32
N GLU A 142 -1.25 12.36 -2.11
CA GLU A 142 -0.65 13.33 -1.22
C GLU A 142 -1.34 13.36 0.14
N GLU A 143 -0.68 13.96 1.13
CA GLU A 143 -1.28 14.33 2.41
C GLU A 143 -2.01 13.16 3.11
N TYR A 144 -1.37 11.97 3.10
CA TYR A 144 -2.03 10.72 3.49
C TYR A 144 -2.18 10.59 5.01
N SER A 145 -3.33 11.02 5.55
CA SER A 145 -3.55 11.02 7.00
C SER A 145 -3.74 9.60 7.56
N VAL A 146 -2.90 9.22 8.53
CA VAL A 146 -2.92 7.93 9.23
C VAL A 146 -2.96 8.16 10.73
N MET A 147 -3.89 7.48 11.40
CA MET A 147 -4.04 7.55 12.85
C MET A 147 -2.90 6.78 13.53
N ARG A 148 -2.35 7.37 14.60
CA ARG A 148 -1.28 6.79 15.39
C ARG A 148 -1.78 5.61 16.23
N SER A 149 -0.91 4.63 16.50
CA SER A 149 -1.28 3.39 17.19
C SER A 149 -1.80 3.58 18.63
N ALA A 150 -1.33 4.61 19.34
CA ALA A 150 -1.61 4.84 20.76
C ALA A 150 -2.40 6.12 21.05
N SER A 151 -2.92 6.80 20.02
CA SER A 151 -3.68 8.05 20.20
C SER A 151 -4.71 8.26 19.09
N LYS A 152 -5.53 9.31 19.22
CA LYS A 152 -6.43 9.77 18.14
C LYS A 152 -5.78 10.80 17.22
N GLU A 153 -4.49 11.05 17.39
CA GLU A 153 -3.74 11.97 16.55
C GLU A 153 -3.28 11.28 15.27
N HIS A 154 -2.85 12.09 14.30
CA HIS A 154 -2.45 11.61 12.98
C HIS A 154 -1.05 12.06 12.64
N TYR A 155 -0.35 11.22 11.91
CA TYR A 155 0.71 11.66 11.03
C TYR A 155 0.20 11.69 9.60
N ARG A 156 0.81 12.55 8.79
CA ARG A 156 0.40 12.83 7.43
C ARG A 156 1.65 12.92 6.58
N PRO A 157 2.09 11.81 5.96
CA PRO A 157 3.18 11.84 5.01
C PRO A 157 2.79 12.60 3.74
N ASP A 158 3.77 13.26 3.15
CA ASP A 158 3.54 14.18 2.03
C ASP A 158 3.08 13.44 0.77
N LEU A 159 3.67 12.29 0.44
CA LEU A 159 3.23 11.41 -0.64
C LEU A 159 3.33 9.93 -0.23
N VAL A 160 2.35 9.13 -0.66
CA VAL A 160 2.36 7.67 -0.52
C VAL A 160 2.04 7.02 -1.86
N LEU A 161 2.85 6.04 -2.23
CA LEU A 161 2.71 5.27 -3.47
C LEU A 161 2.18 3.88 -3.12
N PHE A 162 1.26 3.39 -3.95
CA PHE A 162 0.60 2.11 -3.79
C PHE A 162 0.79 1.24 -5.02
N VAL A 163 0.91 -0.07 -4.78
CA VAL A 163 0.73 -1.11 -5.80
C VAL A 163 -0.44 -1.97 -5.38
N ASN A 164 -1.45 -2.11 -6.24
CA ASN A 164 -2.66 -2.87 -5.96
C ASN A 164 -3.33 -2.48 -4.63
N GLY A 165 -3.24 -1.21 -4.23
CA GLY A 165 -3.80 -0.71 -2.97
C GLY A 165 -2.97 -1.00 -1.71
N ILE A 166 -1.80 -1.60 -1.84
CA ILE A 166 -0.81 -1.80 -0.77
C ILE A 166 0.18 -0.63 -0.80
N PRO A 167 0.39 0.11 0.30
CA PRO A 167 1.40 1.16 0.35
C PRO A 167 2.80 0.52 0.26
N ILE A 168 3.64 1.03 -0.63
CA ILE A 168 5.00 0.49 -0.87
C ILE A 168 6.11 1.54 -0.72
N CYS A 169 5.77 2.82 -0.76
CA CYS A 169 6.75 3.89 -0.63
C CYS A 169 6.11 5.14 -0.02
N VAL A 170 6.84 5.76 0.90
CA VAL A 170 6.51 7.02 1.53
C VAL A 170 7.58 8.03 1.15
N ILE A 171 7.17 9.21 0.68
CA ILE A 171 8.07 10.28 0.29
C ILE A 171 7.72 11.53 1.10
N GLU A 172 8.70 12.09 1.79
CA GLU A 172 8.60 13.38 2.47
C GLU A 172 9.21 14.46 1.56
N CYS A 173 8.40 15.44 1.20
CA CYS A 173 8.77 16.58 0.37
C CYS A 173 9.20 17.72 1.26
N LYS A 174 10.26 18.45 0.92
CA LYS A 174 10.76 19.56 1.73
C LYS A 174 11.17 20.72 0.84
N ARG A 175 11.00 21.94 1.33
CA ARG A 175 11.45 23.11 0.59
C ARG A 175 12.99 23.14 0.54
N PRO A 176 13.61 23.42 -0.61
CA PRO A 176 15.06 23.43 -0.71
C PRO A 176 15.71 24.61 0.03
N ASP A 177 14.96 25.68 0.29
CA ASP A 177 15.43 26.92 0.94
C ASP A 177 15.34 26.88 2.48
N MET A 178 14.75 25.82 3.05
CA MET A 178 14.70 25.66 4.50
C MET A 178 16.07 25.24 5.06
N LYS A 179 16.25 25.44 6.37
CA LYS A 179 17.44 24.95 7.08
C LYS A 179 17.36 23.43 7.24
N GLU A 180 18.39 22.71 6.79
CA GLU A 180 18.52 21.24 6.92
C GLU A 180 17.28 20.43 6.46
N PRO A 181 16.79 20.61 5.21
CA PRO A 181 15.57 19.96 4.70
C PRO A 181 15.62 18.43 4.84
N LEU A 182 16.76 17.83 4.50
CA LEU A 182 16.95 16.39 4.56
C LEU A 182 16.90 15.86 5.99
N ALA A 183 17.51 16.56 6.95
CA ALA A 183 17.48 16.15 8.35
C ALA A 183 16.05 16.16 8.90
N GLN A 184 15.24 17.14 8.49
CA GLN A 184 13.83 17.19 8.88
C GLN A 184 13.00 16.06 8.25
N ALA A 185 13.17 15.77 6.96
CA ALA A 185 12.50 14.64 6.30
C ALA A 185 12.86 13.30 6.97
N ILE A 186 14.15 13.07 7.24
CA ILE A 186 14.62 11.87 7.95
C ILE A 186 14.00 11.81 9.35
N SER A 187 13.95 12.93 10.08
CA SER A 187 13.32 12.99 11.40
C SER A 187 11.84 12.61 11.35
N GLN A 188 11.09 13.04 10.33
CA GLN A 188 9.69 12.64 10.15
C GLN A 188 9.56 11.14 9.90
N HIS A 189 10.37 10.55 9.02
CA HIS A 189 10.39 9.10 8.82
C HIS A 189 10.70 8.33 10.12
N LEU A 190 11.72 8.76 10.87
CA LEU A 190 12.11 8.12 12.13
C LEU A 190 11.02 8.23 13.20
N ARG A 191 10.36 9.39 13.29
CA ARG A 191 9.24 9.61 14.21
C ARG A 191 8.02 8.76 13.84
N SER A 192 7.71 8.65 12.54
CA SER A 192 6.58 7.86 12.07
C SER A 192 6.73 6.36 12.36
N GLN A 193 7.97 5.86 12.44
CA GLN A 193 8.30 4.46 12.74
C GLN A 193 8.40 4.14 14.24
N GLN A 194 8.18 5.11 15.15
CA GLN A 194 8.13 4.84 16.60
C GLN A 194 6.92 3.97 16.97
N GLU A 195 6.95 3.35 18.16
CA GLU A 195 5.89 2.44 18.64
C GLU A 195 4.51 3.09 18.66
N ASP A 196 4.46 4.37 19.03
CA ASP A 196 3.28 5.21 19.08
C ASP A 196 3.05 6.00 17.78
N GLY A 197 3.80 5.67 16.72
CA GLY A 197 3.70 6.28 15.40
C GLY A 197 2.67 5.56 14.51
N ILE A 198 3.01 5.44 13.23
CA ILE A 198 2.19 4.83 12.17
C ILE A 198 2.92 3.64 11.53
N ARG A 199 3.52 2.77 12.37
CA ARG A 199 4.32 1.61 11.92
C ARG A 199 3.64 0.73 10.87
N ALA A 200 2.32 0.60 10.93
CA ALA A 200 1.56 -0.16 9.93
C ALA A 200 1.73 0.38 8.49
N LEU A 201 2.10 1.66 8.30
CA LEU A 201 2.41 2.21 6.97
C LEU A 201 3.86 1.92 6.52
N TYR A 202 4.76 1.55 7.44
CA TYR A 202 6.20 1.42 7.22
C TYR A 202 6.72 -0.03 7.30
N VAL A 203 5.81 -1.00 7.27
CA VAL A 203 6.12 -2.44 7.26
C VAL A 203 6.34 -2.96 5.86
#